data_AF-A0A923Q003-F1
#
_entry.id   AF-A0A923Q003-F1
#
_cell.length_a   1.000
_cell.length_b   1.000
_cell.length_c   1.000
_cell.angle_alpha   90.00
_cell.angle_beta   90.00
_cell.angle_gamma   90.00
#
_symmetry.space_group_name_H-M   'P 1'
#
loop_
_entity.id
_entity.type
_entity.pdbx_description
1 polymer ?
#
loop_
_entity_poly.entity_id
_entity_poly.type
_entity_poly.pdbx_seq_one_letter_code
_entity_poly.pdbx_strand_id
1 'polypeptide(L)'
;MNRRDFITRTSTVALAASLAPALNPLSAATAAAPPSTAGRTYPFAVTPLAYDHAALEPHIDAATMKLHHGKHHAAYVTNLNAALKDHTGLHGLTNEQLLRQFDSIPAAIQPAVRNNGGGHLNHEFFWQIMR
;
A
#
# COMPACT_ATOMS: atom_id res chain seq x y z
N MET A 1 29.81 -7.46 18.61
CA MET A 1 28.51 -7.64 19.29
C MET A 1 27.42 -7.57 18.22
N ASN A 2 26.67 -8.63 17.98
CA ASN A 2 25.72 -8.66 16.86
C ASN A 2 24.37 -8.09 17.31
N ARG A 3 23.64 -7.43 16.41
CA ARG A 3 22.32 -6.78 16.68
C ARG A 3 21.28 -7.71 17.34
N ARG A 4 21.45 -9.02 17.17
CA ARG A 4 20.61 -10.06 17.76
C ARG A 4 20.87 -10.22 19.26
N ASP A 5 22.10 -10.07 19.71
CA ASP A 5 22.51 -10.31 21.11
C ASP A 5 22.03 -9.19 22.06
N PHE A 6 21.81 -7.98 21.52
CA PHE A 6 21.33 -6.82 22.27
C PHE A 6 19.84 -6.94 22.61
N ILE A 7 19.03 -7.48 21.70
CA ILE A 7 17.56 -7.60 21.89
C ILE A 7 17.24 -8.69 22.92
N THR A 8 18.04 -9.75 23.00
CA THR A 8 17.77 -10.88 23.91
C THR A 8 18.08 -10.56 25.37
N ARG A 9 18.84 -9.50 25.68
CA ARG A 9 19.40 -9.27 27.03
C ARG A 9 18.69 -8.21 27.89
N THR A 10 17.67 -7.50 27.39
CA THR A 10 17.10 -6.34 28.11
C THR A 10 15.60 -6.39 28.38
N SER A 11 14.92 -7.51 28.12
CA SER A 11 13.46 -7.59 28.26
C SER A 11 13.02 -8.46 29.45
N THR A 12 13.32 -8.04 30.68
CA THR A 12 12.63 -8.55 31.87
C THR A 12 12.08 -7.40 32.68
N VAL A 13 10.82 -7.04 32.42
CA VAL A 13 9.95 -6.36 33.39
C VAL A 13 8.60 -7.07 33.33
N ALA A 14 8.23 -7.67 34.45
CA ALA A 14 6.95 -8.33 34.67
C ALA A 14 5.85 -7.27 34.84
N LEU A 15 4.68 -7.52 34.25
CA LEU A 15 3.45 -6.83 34.64
C LEU A 15 2.31 -7.85 34.71
N ALA A 16 1.77 -8.03 35.91
CA ALA A 16 0.57 -8.80 36.17
C ALA A 16 -0.65 -8.11 35.51
N ALA A 17 -1.46 -8.86 34.78
CA ALA A 17 -2.71 -8.39 34.22
C ALA A 17 -3.88 -9.23 34.76
N SER A 18 -4.80 -8.55 35.44
CA SER A 18 -6.07 -9.05 35.94
C SER A 18 -7.03 -9.40 34.78
N LEU A 19 -7.75 -10.52 34.92
CA LEU A 19 -8.81 -10.93 34.00
C LEU A 19 -10.04 -10.04 34.13
N ALA A 20 -10.48 -9.47 33.02
CA ALA A 20 -11.86 -9.03 32.81
C ALA A 20 -12.32 -9.47 31.41
N PRO A 21 -13.51 -10.07 31.24
CA PRO A 21 -14.02 -10.42 29.92
C PRO A 21 -14.70 -9.19 29.31
N ALA A 22 -14.09 -8.60 28.28
CA ALA A 22 -14.75 -7.60 27.46
C ALA A 22 -15.56 -8.32 26.37
N LEU A 23 -16.89 -8.37 26.54
CA LEU A 23 -17.82 -8.70 25.47
C LEU A 23 -17.81 -7.54 24.46
N ASN A 24 -17.08 -7.69 23.36
CA ASN A 24 -17.18 -6.79 22.22
C ASN A 24 -18.30 -7.30 21.30
N PRO A 25 -19.41 -6.57 21.10
CA PRO A 25 -20.30 -6.88 20.00
C PRO A 25 -19.56 -6.54 18.72
N LEU A 26 -19.45 -7.51 17.82
CA LEU A 26 -18.93 -7.33 16.48
C LEU A 26 -19.89 -6.40 15.72
N SER A 27 -19.71 -5.09 15.87
CA SER A 27 -20.36 -4.13 15.00
C SER A 27 -19.70 -4.28 13.63
N ALA A 28 -20.41 -4.93 12.71
CA ALA A 28 -20.03 -4.94 11.30
C ALA A 28 -20.06 -3.48 10.81
N ALA A 29 -18.90 -2.82 10.89
CA ALA A 29 -18.70 -1.55 10.25
C ALA A 29 -18.99 -1.77 8.76
N THR A 30 -20.07 -1.21 8.27
CA THR A 30 -20.31 -1.04 6.84
C THR A 30 -19.15 -0.25 6.28
N ALA A 31 -18.13 -0.95 5.79
CA ALA A 31 -17.00 -0.35 5.11
C ALA A 31 -17.56 0.35 3.88
N ALA A 32 -17.60 1.68 3.93
CA ALA A 32 -17.88 2.49 2.76
C ALA A 32 -16.92 2.05 1.65
N ALA A 33 -17.43 1.83 0.44
CA ALA A 33 -16.59 1.48 -0.69
C ALA A 33 -15.48 2.53 -0.84
N PRO A 34 -14.20 2.14 -0.93
CA PRO A 34 -13.12 3.10 -1.12
C PRO A 34 -13.37 3.94 -2.37
N PRO A 35 -12.97 5.22 -2.38
CA PRO A 35 -13.07 6.05 -3.57
C PRO A 35 -12.25 5.42 -4.70
N SER A 36 -12.94 5.03 -5.77
CA SER A 36 -12.33 4.40 -6.95
C SER A 36 -11.20 5.27 -7.52
N THR A 37 -10.08 4.63 -7.84
CA THR A 37 -8.94 5.22 -8.57
C THR A 37 -9.14 5.21 -10.07
N ALA A 38 -10.18 4.53 -10.56
CA ALA A 38 -10.45 4.38 -11.97
C ALA A 38 -10.56 5.76 -12.62
N GLY A 39 -9.71 5.99 -13.63
CA GLY A 39 -9.71 7.26 -14.37
C GLY A 39 -8.79 8.35 -13.82
N ARG A 40 -8.04 8.12 -12.73
CA ARG A 40 -6.99 9.07 -12.31
C ARG A 40 -5.81 9.05 -13.28
N THR A 41 -5.31 10.24 -13.57
CA THR A 41 -4.14 10.47 -14.42
C THR A 41 -3.02 11.11 -13.61
N TYR A 42 -1.89 11.45 -14.24
CA TYR A 42 -0.75 12.06 -13.56
C TYR A 42 -1.13 13.42 -12.90
N PRO A 43 -0.63 13.73 -11.69
CA PRO A 43 0.19 12.87 -10.83
C PRO A 43 -0.65 11.80 -10.12
N PHE A 44 -0.12 10.59 -10.04
CA PHE A 44 -0.75 9.50 -9.31
C PHE A 44 -0.60 9.67 -7.80
N ALA A 45 -1.53 9.08 -7.04
CA ALA A 45 -1.55 9.11 -5.58
C ALA A 45 -1.99 7.76 -5.01
N VAL A 46 -1.50 7.41 -3.83
CA VAL A 46 -1.96 6.23 -3.08
C VAL A 46 -3.35 6.50 -2.53
N THR A 47 -4.29 5.60 -2.80
CA THR A 47 -5.65 5.70 -2.21
C THR A 47 -5.62 5.31 -0.75
N PRO A 48 -6.28 6.06 0.15
CA PRO A 48 -6.42 5.66 1.55
C PRO A 48 -7.06 4.27 1.67
N LEU A 49 -6.62 3.48 2.66
CA LEU A 49 -7.28 2.22 2.99
C LEU A 49 -8.73 2.46 3.41
N ALA A 50 -9.64 1.57 3.00
CA ALA A 50 -11.05 1.61 3.40
C ALA A 50 -11.31 1.09 4.83
N TYR A 51 -10.26 0.61 5.49
CA TYR A 51 -10.31 -0.03 6.80
C TYR A 51 -9.05 0.30 7.61
N ASP A 52 -9.11 0.09 8.91
CA ASP A 52 -7.97 0.30 9.80
C ASP A 52 -6.82 -0.66 9.46
N HIS A 53 -5.59 -0.27 9.76
CA HIS A 53 -4.41 -1.12 9.55
C HIS A 53 -4.47 -2.45 10.31
N ALA A 54 -5.19 -2.52 11.43
CA ALA A 54 -5.38 -3.75 12.20
C ALA A 54 -6.57 -4.62 11.73
N ALA A 55 -7.32 -4.18 10.71
CA ALA A 55 -8.56 -4.86 10.31
C ALA A 55 -8.36 -6.30 9.79
N LEU A 56 -7.15 -6.65 9.37
CA LEU A 56 -6.82 -7.98 8.81
C LEU A 56 -6.13 -8.91 9.82
N GLU A 57 -6.03 -8.51 11.09
CA GLU A 57 -5.52 -9.38 12.14
C GLU A 57 -6.49 -10.54 12.42
N PRO A 58 -6.00 -11.75 12.78
CA PRO A 58 -4.60 -12.11 13.04
C PRO A 58 -3.83 -12.58 11.79
N HIS A 59 -4.39 -12.41 10.59
CA HIS A 59 -3.82 -12.96 9.36
C HIS A 59 -2.73 -12.07 8.77
N ILE A 60 -2.91 -10.75 8.84
CA ILE A 60 -1.89 -9.76 8.47
C ILE A 60 -1.82 -8.73 9.60
N ASP A 61 -0.65 -8.56 10.18
CA ASP A 61 -0.45 -7.67 11.32
C ASP A 61 -0.48 -6.17 10.91
N ALA A 62 -0.89 -5.33 11.85
CA ALA A 62 -1.02 -3.89 11.60
C ALA A 62 0.31 -3.20 11.23
N ALA A 63 1.46 -3.71 11.68
CA ALA A 63 2.76 -3.13 11.34
C ALA A 63 3.10 -3.39 9.86
N THR A 64 2.83 -4.61 9.37
CA THR A 64 2.93 -4.96 7.95
C THR A 64 2.00 -4.07 7.12
N MET A 65 0.74 -3.88 7.52
CA MET A 65 -0.21 -3.03 6.78
C MET A 65 0.29 -1.57 6.66
N LYS A 66 0.80 -0.99 7.75
CA LYS A 66 1.37 0.37 7.75
C LYS A 66 2.57 0.52 6.83
N LEU A 67 3.45 -0.48 6.80
CA LEU A 67 4.62 -0.45 5.93
C LEU A 67 4.24 -0.72 4.47
N HIS A 68 3.38 -1.69 4.22
CA HIS A 68 3.00 -2.13 2.89
C HIS A 68 2.20 -1.06 2.14
N HIS A 69 1.19 -0.45 2.79
CA HIS A 69 0.45 0.66 2.22
C HIS A 69 1.23 1.98 2.28
N GLY A 70 1.74 2.35 3.46
CA GLY A 70 2.32 3.67 3.70
C GLY A 70 3.72 3.88 3.11
N LYS A 71 4.50 2.82 2.90
CA LYS A 71 5.86 2.91 2.33
C LYS A 71 6.01 2.20 1.00
N HIS A 72 5.69 0.91 0.93
CA HIS A 72 5.95 0.12 -0.27
C HIS A 72 5.08 0.59 -1.46
N HIS A 73 3.76 0.72 -1.25
CA HIS A 73 2.87 1.26 -2.27
C HIS A 73 3.21 2.72 -2.63
N ALA A 74 3.49 3.56 -1.62
CA ALA A 74 3.90 4.95 -1.84
C ALA A 74 5.19 5.10 -2.66
N ALA A 75 6.15 4.18 -2.51
CA ALA A 75 7.37 4.17 -3.30
C ALA A 75 7.10 3.92 -4.79
N TYR A 76 6.21 2.99 -5.13
CA TYR A 76 5.80 2.78 -6.52
C TYR A 76 5.18 4.04 -7.12
N VAL A 77 4.24 4.67 -6.43
CA VAL A 77 3.61 5.91 -6.91
C VAL A 77 4.63 7.04 -7.10
N THR A 78 5.55 7.21 -6.13
CA THR A 78 6.61 8.22 -6.19
C THR A 78 7.51 8.02 -7.40
N ASN A 79 7.98 6.79 -7.61
CA ASN A 79 8.88 6.45 -8.71
C ASN A 79 8.19 6.51 -10.07
N LEU A 80 6.91 6.13 -10.15
CA LEU A 80 6.11 6.27 -11.36
C LEU A 80 5.97 7.75 -11.75
N ASN A 81 5.61 8.60 -10.79
CA ASN A 81 5.50 10.04 -11.03
C ASN A 81 6.86 10.64 -11.44
N ALA A 82 7.95 10.24 -10.80
CA ALA A 82 9.29 10.69 -11.18
C ALA A 82 9.64 10.30 -12.62
N ALA A 83 9.32 9.07 -13.05
CA ALA A 83 9.57 8.60 -14.41
C ALA A 83 8.72 9.34 -15.47
N LEU A 84 7.53 9.80 -15.10
CA LEU A 84 6.63 10.49 -16.02
C LEU A 84 6.83 12.01 -16.06
N LYS A 85 7.59 12.58 -15.11
CA LYS A 85 7.70 14.03 -14.90
C LYS A 85 7.91 14.84 -16.18
N ASP A 86 8.86 14.41 -17.01
CA ASP A 86 9.24 15.12 -18.24
C ASP A 86 8.49 14.61 -19.50
N HIS A 87 7.59 13.64 -19.33
CA HIS A 87 6.80 13.02 -20.39
C HIS A 87 5.35 13.51 -20.36
N THR A 88 5.15 14.82 -20.52
CA THR A 88 3.83 15.49 -20.40
C THR A 88 2.76 14.92 -21.33
N GLY A 89 3.14 14.41 -22.50
CA GLY A 89 2.23 13.72 -23.43
C GLY A 89 1.61 12.44 -22.86
N LEU A 90 2.19 11.86 -21.81
CA LEU A 90 1.66 10.68 -21.10
C LEU A 90 0.77 11.05 -19.91
N HIS A 91 0.74 12.32 -19.49
CA HIS A 91 0.05 12.74 -18.26
C HIS A 91 -1.46 12.63 -18.34
N GLY A 92 -2.04 12.58 -19.54
CA GLY A 92 -3.47 12.35 -19.76
C GLY A 92 -3.88 10.87 -19.74
N LEU A 93 -2.93 9.94 -19.62
CA LEU A 93 -3.22 8.51 -19.58
C LEU A 93 -3.46 8.05 -18.14
N THR A 94 -4.41 7.13 -17.96
CA THR A 94 -4.54 6.39 -16.70
C THR A 94 -3.39 5.40 -16.56
N ASN A 95 -3.14 4.90 -15.34
CA ASN A 95 -2.08 3.91 -15.12
C ASN A 95 -2.33 2.61 -15.90
N GLU A 96 -3.59 2.18 -16.04
CA GLU A 96 -3.94 1.04 -16.88
C GLU A 96 -3.69 1.31 -18.37
N GLN A 97 -3.92 2.54 -18.85
CA GLN A 97 -3.60 2.91 -20.23
C GLN A 97 -2.08 2.90 -20.47
N LEU A 98 -1.28 3.40 -19.53
CA LEU A 98 0.19 3.33 -19.61
C LEU A 98 0.69 1.88 -19.77
N LEU A 99 0.07 0.92 -19.06
CA LEU A 99 0.46 -0.49 -19.15
C LEU A 99 -0.16 -1.23 -20.34
N ARG A 100 -1.35 -0.83 -20.81
CA ARG A 100 -1.97 -1.40 -22.02
C ARG A 100 -1.32 -0.91 -23.30
N GLN A 101 -0.79 0.32 -23.29
CA GLN A 101 -0.12 0.94 -24.44
C GLN A 101 1.40 0.92 -24.26
N PHE A 102 1.92 -0.12 -23.61
CA PHE A 102 3.31 -0.19 -23.15
C PHE A 102 4.33 0.00 -24.28
N ASP A 103 4.06 -0.52 -25.47
CA ASP A 103 4.94 -0.38 -26.63
C ASP A 103 5.06 1.05 -27.14
N SER A 104 4.09 1.92 -26.83
CA SER A 104 4.15 3.37 -27.14
C SER A 104 4.88 4.19 -26.09
N ILE A 105 5.22 3.59 -24.94
CA ILE A 105 5.99 4.25 -23.89
C ILE A 105 7.44 4.36 -24.35
N PRO A 106 8.11 5.53 -24.19
CA PRO A 106 9.52 5.66 -24.52
C PRO A 106 10.37 4.60 -23.84
N ALA A 107 11.22 3.92 -24.61
CA ALA A 107 12.01 2.77 -24.14
C ALA A 107 12.83 3.08 -22.88
N ALA A 108 13.31 4.32 -22.73
CA ALA A 108 14.07 4.76 -21.56
C ALA A 108 13.29 4.67 -20.23
N ILE A 109 11.96 4.85 -20.25
CA ILE A 109 11.12 4.82 -19.04
C ILE A 109 10.26 3.56 -18.92
N GLN A 110 10.23 2.71 -19.95
CA GLN A 110 9.47 1.45 -19.94
C GLN A 110 9.74 0.59 -18.69
N PRO A 111 11.00 0.36 -18.25
CA PRO A 111 11.24 -0.41 -17.03
C PRO A 111 10.61 0.23 -15.78
N ALA A 112 10.65 1.56 -15.68
CA ALA A 112 10.06 2.29 -14.56
C ALA A 112 8.53 2.24 -14.60
N VAL A 113 7.92 2.43 -15.77
CA VAL A 113 6.46 2.32 -15.96
C VAL A 113 5.97 0.91 -15.66
N ARG A 114 6.65 -0.14 -16.16
CA ARG A 114 6.27 -1.53 -15.87
C ARG A 114 6.33 -1.84 -14.38
N ASN A 115 7.47 -1.56 -13.75
CA ASN A 115 7.71 -1.98 -12.37
C ASN A 115 6.89 -1.15 -11.37
N ASN A 116 6.80 0.17 -11.59
CA ASN A 116 6.13 1.07 -10.65
C ASN A 116 4.65 1.28 -10.99
N GLY A 117 4.28 1.36 -12.27
CA GLY A 117 2.89 1.37 -12.71
C GLY A 117 2.19 0.05 -12.38
N GLY A 118 2.83 -1.08 -12.69
CA GLY A 118 2.33 -2.40 -12.29
C GLY A 118 2.27 -2.57 -10.78
N GLY A 119 3.30 -2.12 -10.06
CA GLY A 119 3.31 -2.10 -8.59
C GLY A 119 2.11 -1.32 -8.01
N HIS A 120 1.85 -0.11 -8.52
CA HIS A 120 0.71 0.70 -8.09
C HIS A 120 -0.64 0.01 -8.36
N LEU A 121 -0.88 -0.50 -9.57
CA LEU A 121 -2.14 -1.21 -9.89
C LEU A 121 -2.34 -2.46 -9.03
N ASN A 122 -1.29 -3.26 -8.85
CA ASN A 122 -1.37 -4.49 -8.08
C ASN A 122 -1.74 -4.20 -6.61
N HIS A 123 -1.21 -3.12 -6.03
CA HIS A 123 -1.53 -2.74 -4.65
C HIS A 123 -2.94 -2.15 -4.54
N GLU A 124 -3.34 -1.26 -5.45
CA GLU A 124 -4.73 -0.77 -5.50
C GLU A 124 -5.74 -1.93 -5.59
N PHE A 125 -5.46 -2.92 -6.43
CA PHE A 125 -6.26 -4.13 -6.50
C PHE A 125 -6.23 -4.93 -5.19
N PHE A 126 -5.03 -5.18 -4.65
CA PHE A 126 -4.86 -5.94 -3.40
C PHE A 126 -5.70 -5.36 -2.25
N TRP A 127 -5.68 -4.04 -2.04
CA TRP A 127 -6.44 -3.42 -0.95
C TRP A 127 -7.96 -3.56 -1.11
N GLN A 128 -8.46 -3.58 -2.34
CA GLN A 128 -9.89 -3.67 -2.64
C GLN A 128 -10.45 -5.08 -2.46
N ILE A 129 -9.63 -6.12 -2.62
CA ILE A 129 -10.05 -7.52 -2.52
C ILE A 129 -9.89 -8.12 -1.12
N MET A 130 -9.14 -7.45 -0.24
CA MET A 130 -8.96 -7.87 1.16
C MET A 130 -10.13 -7.39 2.03
N ARG A 131 -10.52 -8.21 3.00
CA ARG A 131 -11.61 -7.97 3.96
C ARG A 131 -11.25 -8.52 5.32
#